data_AF-A0A6P5WFC1-F1
#
_entry.id   AF-A0A6P5WFC1-F1
#
_cell.length_a   1.000
_cell.length_b   1.000
_cell.length_c   1.000
_cell.angle_alpha   90.00
_cell.angle_beta   90.00
_cell.angle_gamma   90.00
#
_symmetry.space_group_name_H-M   'P 1'
#
loop_
_entity.id
_entity.type
_entity.pdbx_description
1 polymer ?
#
loop_
_entity_poly.entity_id
_entity_poly.type
_entity_poly.pdbx_seq_one_letter_code
_entity_poly.pdbx_strand_id
1 'polypeptide(L)'
;MAHSAKKINAETKYRTVAVAATSFIILGGICIGFGWRYVSRAWNRKPKHNLARSMSIAAIHGGKQALERLVDYHKYRGKATETDVNIKELETLLGNDRPRFKELQRVLARLEMSRREDEAIKVLKKALEKAQKEGKSHDAYEIEMLLAEMHIYKGDAQKALKCKCLVEDEGASDARRPLYKAIISLMEQKEQDAVEHWKTFKDMRDLTVPPGFHDEEFIEFKNAVNHLKQDINAATQLKKQRGGNTKKIVLIALDKINWVIHSVAS
;
A
#
# COMPACT_ATOMS: atom_id res chain seq x y z
N MET A 1 2.56 -78.51 -28.58
CA MET A 1 2.04 -77.12 -28.62
C MET A 1 1.68 -76.56 -27.23
N ALA A 2 2.46 -76.82 -26.17
CA ALA A 2 2.14 -76.36 -24.80
C ALA A 2 3.10 -75.28 -24.24
N HIS A 3 4.22 -75.03 -24.94
CA HIS A 3 5.29 -74.15 -24.43
C HIS A 3 5.17 -72.67 -24.88
N SER A 4 4.35 -72.39 -25.90
CA SER A 4 4.18 -71.04 -26.48
C SER A 4 3.11 -70.20 -25.76
N ALA A 5 1.99 -70.82 -25.36
CA ALA A 5 0.88 -70.13 -24.70
C ALA A 5 1.20 -69.60 -23.29
N LYS A 6 2.12 -70.24 -22.55
CA LYS A 6 2.54 -69.79 -21.22
C LYS A 6 3.41 -68.53 -21.26
N LYS A 7 4.21 -68.33 -22.31
CA LYS A 7 5.14 -67.19 -22.42
C LYS A 7 4.40 -65.89 -22.72
N ILE A 8 3.37 -65.94 -23.57
CA ILE A 8 2.58 -64.78 -23.99
C ILE A 8 1.70 -64.25 -22.83
N ASN A 9 1.19 -65.13 -21.97
CA ASN A 9 0.34 -64.78 -20.83
C ASN A 9 1.14 -64.16 -19.66
N ALA A 10 2.42 -64.47 -19.54
CA ALA A 10 3.31 -63.88 -18.54
C ALA A 10 3.75 -62.45 -18.94
N GLU A 11 4.14 -62.23 -20.19
CA GLU A 11 4.55 -60.89 -20.68
C GLU A 11 3.41 -59.87 -20.67
N THR A 12 2.19 -60.30 -20.97
CA THR A 12 1.00 -59.43 -20.93
C THR A 12 0.63 -59.02 -19.51
N LYS A 13 0.63 -59.95 -18.55
CA LYS A 13 0.40 -59.61 -17.13
C LYS A 13 1.47 -58.68 -16.55
N TYR A 14 2.75 -58.89 -16.87
CA TYR A 14 3.83 -58.01 -16.43
C TYR A 14 3.73 -56.61 -17.05
N ARG A 15 3.35 -56.47 -18.33
CA ARG A 15 3.10 -55.16 -18.95
C ARG A 15 1.90 -54.44 -18.34
N THR A 16 0.80 -55.13 -18.06
CA THR A 16 -0.40 -54.49 -17.47
C THR A 16 -0.14 -54.02 -16.04
N VAL A 17 0.60 -54.80 -15.23
CA VAL A 17 0.97 -54.39 -13.87
C VAL A 17 2.02 -53.27 -13.86
N ALA A 18 2.98 -53.28 -14.79
CA ALA A 18 3.99 -52.22 -14.91
C ALA A 18 3.41 -50.87 -15.35
N VAL A 19 2.40 -50.87 -16.24
CA VAL A 19 1.72 -49.64 -16.70
C VAL A 19 0.79 -49.06 -15.63
N ALA A 20 0.14 -49.91 -14.84
CA ALA A 20 -0.66 -49.46 -13.70
C ALA A 20 0.20 -48.86 -12.58
N ALA A 21 1.30 -49.52 -12.19
CA ALA A 21 2.16 -49.07 -11.08
C ALA A 21 2.89 -47.75 -11.37
N THR A 22 3.30 -47.50 -12.62
CA THR A 22 3.97 -46.25 -13.02
C THR A 22 3.03 -45.04 -13.00
N SER A 23 1.74 -45.22 -13.29
CA SER A 23 0.74 -44.15 -13.30
C SER A 23 0.45 -43.59 -11.91
N PHE A 24 0.42 -44.43 -10.88
CA PHE A 24 0.18 -44.01 -9.49
C PHE A 24 1.39 -43.31 -8.85
N ILE A 25 2.61 -43.69 -9.23
CA ILE A 25 3.83 -43.06 -8.72
C ILE A 25 3.97 -41.62 -9.24
N ILE A 26 3.64 -41.39 -10.51
CA ILE A 26 3.69 -40.06 -11.13
C ILE A 26 2.60 -39.14 -10.57
N LEU A 27 1.36 -39.61 -10.44
CA LEU A 27 0.26 -38.82 -9.86
C LEU A 27 0.45 -38.55 -8.36
N GLY A 28 0.94 -39.54 -7.59
CA GLY A 28 1.27 -39.37 -6.17
C GLY A 28 2.38 -38.36 -5.92
N GLY A 29 3.44 -38.38 -6.74
CA GLY A 29 4.54 -37.41 -6.65
C GLY A 29 4.10 -35.97 -6.97
N ILE A 30 3.18 -35.80 -7.92
CA ILE A 30 2.60 -34.50 -8.26
C ILE A 30 1.73 -33.99 -7.10
N CYS A 31 0.85 -34.81 -6.53
CA CYS A 31 0.00 -34.39 -5.41
C CYS A 31 0.79 -34.02 -4.14
N ILE A 32 1.85 -34.77 -3.83
CA ILE A 32 2.72 -34.48 -2.68
C ILE A 32 3.58 -33.24 -2.95
N GLY A 33 4.13 -33.08 -4.16
CA GLY A 33 4.92 -31.90 -4.53
C GLY A 33 4.10 -30.61 -4.55
N PHE A 34 2.88 -30.64 -5.11
CA PHE A 34 1.97 -29.49 -5.09
C PHE A 34 1.41 -29.22 -3.69
N GLY A 35 1.07 -30.27 -2.92
CA GLY A 35 0.63 -30.15 -1.53
C GLY A 35 1.71 -29.53 -0.65
N TRP A 36 2.95 -30.03 -0.73
CA TRP A 36 4.10 -29.48 0.02
C TRP A 36 4.45 -28.06 -0.44
N ARG A 37 4.33 -27.75 -1.73
CA ARG A 37 4.52 -26.38 -2.24
C ARG A 37 3.42 -25.42 -1.78
N TYR A 38 2.19 -25.89 -1.58
CA TYR A 38 1.09 -25.10 -1.01
C TYR A 38 1.25 -24.89 0.49
N VAL A 39 1.56 -25.96 1.23
CA VAL A 39 1.77 -25.95 2.68
C VAL A 39 3.02 -25.15 3.04
N SER A 40 4.14 -25.30 2.31
CA SER A 40 5.34 -24.47 2.50
C SER A 40 5.11 -23.00 2.16
N ARG A 41 4.27 -22.68 1.15
CA ARG A 41 3.86 -21.29 0.89
C ARG A 41 2.99 -20.72 2.02
N ALA A 42 2.14 -21.54 2.63
CA ALA A 42 1.32 -21.14 3.77
C ALA A 42 2.16 -20.97 5.04
N TRP A 43 3.13 -21.86 5.28
CA TRP A 43 4.02 -21.85 6.45
C TRP A 43 5.10 -20.76 6.37
N ASN A 44 5.60 -20.44 5.17
CA ASN A 44 6.54 -19.33 4.95
C ASN A 44 5.87 -17.96 4.86
N ARG A 45 4.54 -17.87 4.92
CA ARG A 45 3.85 -16.60 5.19
C ARG A 45 3.97 -16.29 6.67
N LYS A 46 5.17 -15.87 7.12
CA LYS A 46 5.23 -15.03 8.31
C LYS A 46 4.29 -13.84 8.06
N PRO A 47 3.37 -13.49 8.97
CA PRO A 47 2.64 -12.25 8.84
C PRO A 47 3.69 -11.14 8.82
N LYS A 48 4.00 -10.61 7.63
CA LYS A 48 4.82 -9.41 7.54
C LYS A 48 4.03 -8.36 8.32
N HIS A 49 4.62 -7.87 9.40
CA HIS A 49 4.14 -6.71 10.10
C HIS A 49 4.37 -5.53 9.16
N ASN A 50 3.49 -5.37 8.17
CA ASN A 50 3.45 -4.17 7.36
C ASN A 50 2.95 -3.09 8.31
N LEU A 51 3.89 -2.36 8.88
CA LEU A 51 3.63 -1.11 9.58
C LEU A 51 2.87 -0.21 8.62
N ALA A 52 1.95 0.59 9.13
CA ALA A 52 1.22 1.52 8.26
C ALA A 52 2.21 2.54 7.68
N ARG A 53 2.00 2.96 6.43
CA ARG A 53 2.91 3.93 5.76
C ARG A 53 2.97 5.24 6.52
N SER A 54 1.87 5.60 7.18
CA SER A 54 1.83 6.72 8.11
C SER A 54 2.84 6.58 9.25
N MET A 55 3.12 5.37 9.75
CA MET A 55 4.09 5.18 10.84
C MET A 55 5.51 5.52 10.41
N SER A 56 5.92 5.18 9.18
CA SER A 56 7.24 5.54 8.66
C SER A 56 7.44 7.05 8.60
N ILE A 57 6.43 7.79 8.12
CA ILE A 57 6.50 9.26 8.09
C ILE A 57 6.48 9.85 9.51
N ALA A 58 5.69 9.28 10.43
CA ALA A 58 5.66 9.78 11.81
C ALA A 58 6.95 9.51 12.59
N ALA A 59 7.64 8.38 12.31
CA ALA A 59 8.96 8.10 12.86
C ALA A 59 9.97 9.19 12.50
N ILE A 60 9.87 9.71 11.27
CA ILE A 60 10.76 10.78 10.77
C ILE A 60 10.47 12.13 11.46
N HIS A 61 9.21 12.41 11.79
CA HIS A 61 8.85 13.60 12.56
C HIS A 61 9.23 13.53 14.05
N GLY A 62 9.54 12.34 14.59
CA GLY A 62 10.03 12.14 15.95
C GLY A 62 9.11 11.34 16.87
N GLY A 63 9.60 11.08 18.09
CA GLY A 63 9.06 10.04 18.99
C GLY A 63 7.59 10.19 19.38
N LYS A 64 7.09 11.42 19.63
CA LYS A 64 5.69 11.62 20.03
C LYS A 64 4.71 11.29 18.90
N GLN A 65 4.97 11.75 17.69
CA GLN A 65 4.09 11.49 16.55
C GLN A 65 4.15 10.01 16.15
N ALA A 66 5.34 9.41 16.20
CA ALA A 66 5.54 7.98 15.98
C ALA A 66 4.71 7.13 16.97
N LEU A 67 4.73 7.49 18.26
CA LEU A 67 3.97 6.81 19.31
C LEU A 67 2.45 6.98 19.10
N GLU A 68 1.98 8.20 18.81
CA GLU A 68 0.56 8.44 18.50
C GLU A 68 0.09 7.56 17.33
N ARG A 69 0.89 7.43 16.26
CA ARG A 69 0.56 6.58 15.11
C ARG A 69 0.63 5.08 15.41
N LEU A 70 1.52 4.65 16.30
CA LEU A 70 1.58 3.25 16.77
C LEU A 70 0.32 2.89 17.56
N VAL A 71 -0.11 3.76 18.47
CA VAL A 71 -1.35 3.57 19.25
C VAL A 71 -2.57 3.49 18.33
N ASP A 72 -2.69 4.42 17.37
CA ASP A 72 -3.76 4.39 16.39
C ASP A 72 -3.72 3.10 15.54
N TYR A 73 -2.53 2.68 15.09
CA TYR A 73 -2.39 1.43 14.36
C TYR A 73 -2.96 0.25 15.14
N HIS A 74 -2.58 0.08 16.41
CA HIS A 74 -3.10 -1.02 17.22
C HIS A 74 -4.61 -0.95 17.46
N LYS A 75 -5.16 0.26 17.61
CA LYS A 75 -6.60 0.46 17.85
C LYS A 75 -7.46 0.14 16.63
N TYR A 76 -6.96 0.45 15.42
CA TYR A 76 -7.74 0.39 14.17
C TYR A 76 -7.31 -0.74 13.22
N ARG A 77 -6.20 -1.45 13.49
CA ARG A 77 -5.75 -2.60 12.69
C ARG A 77 -6.85 -3.66 12.63
N GLY A 78 -7.29 -3.97 11.40
CA GLY A 78 -8.23 -5.06 11.13
C GLY A 78 -9.71 -4.73 11.37
N LYS A 79 -10.05 -3.53 11.86
CA LYS A 79 -11.44 -3.08 11.98
C LYS A 79 -11.91 -2.46 10.67
N ALA A 80 -12.38 -3.30 9.75
CA ALA A 80 -12.93 -2.88 8.47
C ALA A 80 -14.26 -2.10 8.57
N THR A 81 -14.83 -1.95 9.76
CA THR A 81 -16.23 -1.56 9.98
C THR A 81 -16.46 -0.14 10.50
N GLU A 82 -15.41 0.65 10.77
CA GLU A 82 -15.52 2.08 11.15
C GLU A 82 -15.05 3.03 10.04
N THR A 83 -15.01 2.54 8.80
CA THR A 83 -14.45 3.25 7.66
C THR A 83 -15.29 4.46 7.26
N ASP A 84 -16.63 4.34 7.19
CA ASP A 84 -17.51 5.48 6.85
C ASP A 84 -17.58 6.53 7.95
N VAL A 85 -17.35 6.11 9.20
CA VAL A 85 -17.22 7.02 10.34
C VAL A 85 -16.01 7.93 10.13
N ASN A 86 -14.85 7.39 9.74
CA ASN A 86 -13.66 8.20 9.49
C ASN A 86 -13.82 9.19 8.32
N ILE A 87 -14.54 8.83 7.26
CA ILE A 87 -14.83 9.77 6.16
C ILE A 87 -15.76 10.88 6.63
N LYS A 88 -16.84 10.55 7.35
CA LYS A 88 -17.74 11.55 7.93
C LYS A 88 -17.04 12.46 8.94
N GLU A 89 -16.15 11.90 9.75
CA GLU A 89 -15.31 12.66 10.69
C GLU A 89 -14.38 13.62 9.93
N LEU A 90 -13.74 13.17 8.85
CA LEU A 90 -12.92 14.03 7.98
C LEU A 90 -13.74 15.20 7.41
N GLU A 91 -14.92 14.91 6.86
CA GLU A 91 -15.83 15.94 6.31
C GLU A 91 -16.28 16.93 7.40
N THR A 92 -16.61 16.44 8.59
CA THR A 92 -17.03 17.26 9.73
C THR A 92 -15.89 18.18 10.17
N LEU A 93 -14.68 17.66 10.33
CA LEU A 93 -13.51 18.44 10.76
C LEU A 93 -13.12 19.52 9.74
N LEU A 94 -13.24 19.23 8.44
CA LEU A 94 -13.01 20.19 7.36
C LEU A 94 -14.14 21.22 7.22
N GLY A 95 -15.33 20.91 7.73
CA GLY A 95 -16.48 21.82 7.74
C GLY A 95 -16.43 22.89 8.83
N ASN A 96 -15.56 22.73 9.83
CA ASN A 96 -15.42 23.69 10.94
C ASN A 96 -14.80 25.01 10.47
N ASP A 97 -15.20 26.12 11.09
CA ASP A 97 -14.63 27.45 10.81
C ASP A 97 -13.13 27.55 11.09
N ARG A 98 -12.61 26.72 11.99
CA ARG A 98 -11.19 26.58 12.30
C ARG A 98 -10.81 25.10 12.32
N PRO A 99 -10.39 24.52 11.19
CA PRO A 99 -10.04 23.12 11.12
C PRO A 99 -8.87 22.77 12.06
N ARG A 100 -9.02 21.69 12.82
CA ARG A 100 -7.96 21.18 13.70
C ARG A 100 -7.03 20.25 12.93
N PHE A 101 -6.01 20.81 12.28
CA PHE A 101 -5.13 20.06 11.37
C PHE A 101 -4.45 18.84 11.99
N LYS A 102 -4.08 18.89 13.27
CA LYS A 102 -3.55 17.72 13.98
C LYS A 102 -4.55 16.56 14.02
N GLU A 103 -5.84 16.85 14.20
CA GLU A 103 -6.88 15.84 14.18
C GLU A 103 -7.12 15.32 12.77
N LEU A 104 -7.15 16.21 11.77
CA LEU A 104 -7.24 15.84 10.36
C LEU A 104 -6.13 14.84 9.98
N GLN A 105 -4.88 15.11 10.37
CA GLN A 105 -3.75 14.19 10.13
C GLN A 105 -3.95 12.81 10.76
N ARG A 106 -4.58 12.73 11.95
CA ARG A 106 -4.91 11.45 12.59
C ARG A 106 -6.00 10.71 11.83
N VAL A 107 -7.06 11.39 11.41
CA VAL A 107 -8.14 10.77 10.59
C VAL A 107 -7.57 10.25 9.27
N LEU A 108 -6.73 11.03 8.61
CA LEU A 108 -6.07 10.65 7.36
C LEU A 108 -5.15 9.43 7.54
N ALA A 109 -4.41 9.34 8.64
CA ALA A 109 -3.62 8.16 8.96
C ALA A 109 -4.52 6.91 9.11
N ARG A 110 -5.68 7.01 9.77
CA ARG A 110 -6.64 5.90 9.86
C ARG A 110 -7.22 5.51 8.50
N LEU A 111 -7.47 6.48 7.64
CA LEU A 111 -7.92 6.24 6.25
C LEU A 111 -6.82 5.58 5.40
N GLU A 112 -5.55 5.93 5.61
CA GLU A 112 -4.40 5.23 5.01
C GLU A 112 -4.31 3.78 5.48
N MET A 113 -4.38 3.56 6.79
CA MET A 113 -4.37 2.22 7.41
C MET A 113 -5.49 1.32 6.90
N SER A 114 -6.64 1.90 6.54
CA SER A 114 -7.81 1.21 5.97
C SER A 114 -7.87 1.22 4.44
N ARG A 115 -6.82 1.70 3.74
CA ARG A 115 -6.70 1.74 2.27
C ARG A 115 -7.79 2.55 1.55
N ARG A 116 -8.26 3.63 2.20
CA ARG A 116 -9.25 4.59 1.65
C ARG A 116 -8.61 5.91 1.23
N GLU A 117 -7.37 5.87 0.76
CA GLU A 117 -6.62 7.07 0.37
C GLU A 117 -7.32 7.82 -0.77
N ASP A 118 -7.91 7.08 -1.72
CA ASP A 118 -8.64 7.65 -2.87
C ASP A 118 -9.84 8.51 -2.42
N GLU A 119 -10.54 8.06 -1.38
CA GLU A 119 -11.71 8.74 -0.84
C GLU A 119 -11.31 9.94 0.01
N ALA A 120 -10.27 9.79 0.83
CA ALA A 120 -9.67 10.89 1.58
C ALA A 120 -9.20 12.02 0.63
N ILE A 121 -8.50 11.66 -0.46
CA ILE A 121 -8.04 12.61 -1.49
C ILE A 121 -9.22 13.33 -2.14
N LYS A 122 -10.32 12.62 -2.42
CA LYS A 122 -11.53 13.23 -2.99
C LYS A 122 -12.15 14.27 -2.04
N VAL A 123 -12.23 13.96 -0.75
CA VAL A 123 -12.75 14.89 0.27
C VAL A 123 -11.83 16.11 0.41
N LEU A 124 -10.51 15.90 0.52
CA LEU A 124 -9.53 16.98 0.63
C LEU A 124 -9.56 17.92 -0.58
N LYS A 125 -9.69 17.41 -1.81
CA LYS A 125 -9.80 18.25 -3.01
C LYS A 125 -11.02 19.17 -2.99
N LYS A 126 -12.18 18.64 -2.59
CA LYS A 126 -13.40 19.45 -2.43
C LYS A 126 -13.22 20.54 -1.38
N ALA A 127 -12.59 20.20 -0.25
CA ALA A 127 -12.32 21.16 0.82
C ALA A 127 -11.33 22.24 0.37
N LEU A 128 -10.30 21.86 -0.40
CA LEU A 128 -9.33 22.80 -0.97
C LEU A 128 -10.01 23.80 -1.93
N GLU A 129 -10.83 23.30 -2.85
CA GLU A 129 -11.60 24.16 -3.78
C GLU A 129 -12.52 25.13 -3.02
N LYS A 130 -13.16 24.66 -1.94
CA LYS A 130 -14.00 25.50 -1.07
C LYS A 130 -13.17 26.58 -0.37
N ALA A 131 -12.08 26.22 0.29
CA ALA A 131 -11.21 27.16 1.00
C ALA A 131 -10.64 28.23 0.07
N GLN A 132 -10.26 27.86 -1.15
CA GLN A 132 -9.81 28.79 -2.19
C GLN A 132 -10.91 29.77 -2.62
N LYS A 133 -12.13 29.29 -2.84
CA LYS A 133 -13.28 30.15 -3.18
C LYS A 133 -13.67 31.11 -2.06
N GLU A 134 -13.52 30.67 -0.82
CA GLU A 134 -13.79 31.49 0.37
C GLU A 134 -12.64 32.44 0.74
N GLY A 135 -11.54 32.43 -0.01
CA GLY A 135 -10.36 33.28 0.28
C GLY A 135 -9.61 32.89 1.56
N LYS A 136 -9.83 31.67 2.09
CA LYS A 136 -9.16 31.15 3.29
C LYS A 136 -7.78 30.60 2.93
N SER A 137 -6.82 31.48 2.65
CA SER A 137 -5.49 31.12 2.16
C SER A 137 -4.73 30.16 3.08
N HIS A 138 -4.76 30.40 4.39
CA HIS A 138 -4.10 29.53 5.37
C HIS A 138 -4.70 28.12 5.39
N ASP A 139 -6.03 28.01 5.42
CA ASP A 139 -6.71 26.72 5.38
C ASP A 139 -6.45 25.98 4.07
N ALA A 140 -6.46 26.71 2.95
CA ALA A 140 -6.14 26.14 1.64
C ALA A 140 -4.72 25.56 1.61
N TYR A 141 -3.74 26.30 2.13
CA TYR A 141 -2.35 25.83 2.24
C TYR A 141 -2.23 24.56 3.09
N GLU A 142 -2.83 24.55 4.29
CA GLU A 142 -2.78 23.39 5.18
C GLU A 142 -3.50 22.16 4.60
N ILE A 143 -4.66 22.34 3.95
CA ILE A 143 -5.37 21.27 3.25
C ILE A 143 -4.52 20.72 2.10
N GLU A 144 -3.83 21.59 1.37
CA GLU A 144 -2.95 21.15 0.28
C GLU A 144 -1.72 20.39 0.78
N MET A 145 -1.16 20.75 1.93
CA MET A 145 -0.12 19.98 2.61
C MET A 145 -0.60 18.57 2.98
N LEU A 146 -1.83 18.43 3.49
CA LEU A 146 -2.44 17.11 3.75
C LEU A 146 -2.66 16.31 2.45
N LEU A 147 -3.02 16.99 1.36
CA LEU A 147 -3.18 16.37 0.05
C LEU A 147 -1.84 15.81 -0.48
N ALA A 148 -0.74 16.56 -0.32
CA ALA A 148 0.60 16.11 -0.65
C ALA A 148 0.99 14.87 0.18
N GLU A 149 0.77 14.89 1.50
CA GLU A 149 1.02 13.75 2.40
C GLU A 149 0.25 12.49 1.95
N MET A 150 -1.03 12.63 1.59
CA MET A 150 -1.84 11.52 1.09
C MET A 150 -1.36 10.97 -0.27
N HIS A 151 -0.87 11.84 -1.16
CA HIS A 151 -0.27 11.40 -2.41
C HIS A 151 1.03 10.62 -2.19
N ILE A 152 1.86 11.04 -1.23
CA ILE A 152 3.05 10.28 -0.80
C ILE A 152 2.64 8.91 -0.27
N TYR A 153 1.66 8.85 0.64
CA TYR A 153 1.17 7.56 1.16
C TYR A 153 0.69 6.65 0.04
N LYS A 154 -0.07 7.17 -0.93
CA LYS A 154 -0.56 6.37 -2.05
C LYS A 154 0.55 5.89 -2.99
N GLY A 155 1.71 6.55 -2.99
CA GLY A 155 2.79 6.30 -3.94
C GLY A 155 2.70 7.14 -5.22
N ASP A 156 1.80 8.12 -5.27
CA ASP A 156 1.61 9.03 -6.40
C ASP A 156 2.60 10.22 -6.30
N ALA A 157 3.91 9.95 -6.27
CA ALA A 157 4.98 10.95 -6.07
C ALA A 157 4.86 12.17 -7.00
N GLN A 158 4.57 11.92 -8.27
CA GLN A 158 4.35 12.97 -9.29
C GLN A 158 3.12 13.85 -9.03
N LYS A 159 2.09 13.34 -8.35
CA LYS A 159 0.95 14.17 -7.94
C LYS A 159 1.27 14.99 -6.71
N ALA A 160 2.03 14.43 -5.77
CA ALA A 160 2.51 15.18 -4.61
C ALA A 160 3.36 16.39 -5.04
N LEU A 161 4.30 16.21 -5.98
CA LEU A 161 5.12 17.31 -6.53
C LEU A 161 4.32 18.40 -7.26
N LYS A 162 3.09 18.11 -7.70
CA LYS A 162 2.22 19.08 -8.37
C LYS A 162 1.36 19.88 -7.40
N CYS A 163 1.35 19.54 -6.11
CA CYS A 163 0.71 20.38 -5.09
C CYS A 163 1.43 21.72 -5.01
N LYS A 164 0.69 22.84 -5.07
CA LYS A 164 1.27 24.19 -5.10
C LYS A 164 2.12 24.46 -3.88
N CYS A 165 1.71 24.00 -2.70
CA CYS A 165 2.51 24.04 -1.47
C CYS A 165 3.94 23.48 -1.61
N LEU A 166 4.21 22.57 -2.56
CA LEU A 166 5.54 22.07 -2.85
C LEU A 166 6.22 22.76 -4.06
N VAL A 167 5.44 23.37 -4.97
CA VAL A 167 5.95 24.05 -6.17
C VAL A 167 6.31 25.51 -5.89
N GLU A 168 5.39 26.26 -5.31
CA GLU A 168 5.47 27.71 -5.16
C GLU A 168 6.36 28.06 -3.98
N ASP A 169 7.36 28.92 -4.16
CA ASP A 169 8.32 29.28 -3.11
C ASP A 169 7.78 30.39 -2.17
N GLU A 170 6.58 30.19 -1.61
CA GLU A 170 5.90 31.21 -0.77
C GLU A 170 6.49 31.35 0.66
N GLY A 171 7.76 31.00 0.86
CA GLY A 171 8.48 31.23 2.10
C GLY A 171 8.95 29.98 2.82
N ALA A 172 10.14 30.10 3.39
CA ALA A 172 10.97 29.04 3.96
C ALA A 172 10.59 28.63 5.41
N SER A 173 9.35 28.85 5.86
CA SER A 173 9.01 28.62 7.27
C SER A 173 8.47 27.22 7.59
N ASP A 174 7.96 26.49 6.59
CA ASP A 174 7.35 25.19 6.83
C ASP A 174 8.30 24.02 6.51
N ALA A 175 8.90 23.46 7.56
CA ALA A 175 9.81 22.33 7.49
C ALA A 175 9.19 21.07 6.85
N ARG A 176 7.86 20.93 6.79
CA ARG A 176 7.21 19.79 6.11
C ARG A 176 7.51 19.79 4.61
N ARG A 177 7.69 20.96 3.99
CA ARG A 177 7.94 21.10 2.55
C ARG A 177 9.26 20.42 2.13
N PRO A 178 10.43 20.79 2.68
CA PRO A 178 11.68 20.10 2.36
C PRO A 178 11.65 18.63 2.78
N LEU A 179 10.98 18.27 3.87
CA LEU A 179 10.82 16.86 4.25
C LEU A 179 10.07 16.04 3.18
N TYR A 180 8.94 16.54 2.69
CA TYR A 180 8.15 15.86 1.67
C TYR A 180 8.92 15.78 0.35
N LYS A 181 9.64 16.85 -0.04
CA LYS A 181 10.53 16.82 -1.21
C LYS A 181 11.63 15.77 -1.06
N ALA A 182 12.27 15.66 0.10
CA ALA A 182 13.30 14.64 0.36
C ALA A 182 12.73 13.20 0.22
N ILE A 183 11.55 12.94 0.79
CA ILE A 183 10.86 11.64 0.69
C ILE A 183 10.58 11.31 -0.77
N ILE A 184 10.01 12.26 -1.53
CA ILE A 184 9.69 12.10 -2.94
C ILE A 184 10.96 11.83 -3.76
N SER A 185 12.03 12.59 -3.55
CA SER A 185 13.31 12.40 -4.26
C SER A 185 13.88 11.00 -4.04
N LEU A 186 13.84 10.47 -2.81
CA LEU A 186 14.22 9.07 -2.55
C LEU A 186 13.29 8.06 -3.22
N MET A 187 11.98 8.31 -3.23
CA MET A 187 11.04 7.44 -3.95
C MET A 187 11.37 7.36 -5.45
N GLU A 188 11.82 8.48 -6.04
CA GLU A 188 12.24 8.66 -7.43
C GLU A 188 13.70 8.26 -7.72
N GLN A 189 14.45 7.79 -6.71
CA GLN A 189 15.88 7.43 -6.83
C GLN A 189 16.80 8.62 -7.17
N LYS A 190 16.38 9.83 -6.80
CA LYS A 190 17.17 11.07 -6.90
C LYS A 190 17.82 11.35 -5.55
N GLU A 191 18.83 10.57 -5.21
CA GLU A 191 19.43 10.60 -3.87
C GLU A 191 20.12 11.94 -3.55
N GLN A 192 20.80 12.55 -4.52
CA GLN A 192 21.44 13.86 -4.34
C GLN A 192 20.40 14.95 -4.00
N ASP A 193 19.30 15.02 -4.75
CA ASP A 193 18.20 15.95 -4.45
C ASP A 193 17.60 15.69 -3.07
N ALA A 194 17.50 14.42 -2.66
CA ALA A 194 17.00 14.06 -1.34
C ALA A 194 17.93 14.52 -0.20
N VAL A 195 19.25 14.43 -0.39
CA VAL A 195 20.24 14.93 0.58
C VAL A 195 20.09 16.43 0.77
N GLU A 196 19.98 17.20 -0.33
CA GLU A 196 19.83 18.65 -0.25
C GLU A 196 18.53 19.05 0.45
N HIS A 197 17.41 18.43 0.10
CA HIS A 197 16.14 18.67 0.78
C HIS A 197 16.15 18.24 2.25
N TRP A 198 16.85 17.14 2.59
CA TRP A 198 16.99 16.71 3.98
C TRP A 198 17.81 17.70 4.82
N LYS A 199 18.91 18.22 4.28
CA LYS A 199 19.69 19.30 4.91
C LYS A 199 18.81 20.50 5.20
N THR A 200 18.06 20.97 4.20
CA THR A 200 17.12 22.09 4.38
C THR A 200 16.08 21.81 5.47
N PHE A 201 15.52 20.59 5.52
CA PHE A 201 14.59 20.20 6.59
C PHE A 201 15.23 20.25 7.98
N LYS A 202 16.45 19.74 8.10
CA LYS A 202 17.21 19.73 9.35
C LYS A 202 17.54 21.15 9.81
N ASP A 203 18.01 22.01 8.90
CA ASP A 203 18.30 23.41 9.20
C ASP A 203 17.06 24.15 9.72
N MET A 204 15.87 23.85 9.17
CA MET A 204 14.60 24.44 9.64
C MET A 204 14.13 23.88 10.99
N ARG A 205 14.42 22.61 11.28
CA ARG A 205 14.02 21.94 12.53
C ARG A 205 14.95 22.29 13.68
N ASP A 206 16.24 22.49 13.39
CA ASP A 206 17.33 22.55 14.36
C ASP A 206 17.71 24.01 14.73
N LEU A 207 16.76 24.96 14.79
CA LEU A 207 16.96 26.33 15.32
C LEU A 207 17.48 26.39 16.79
N THR A 208 17.77 25.24 17.42
CA THR A 208 18.20 25.13 18.83
C THR A 208 19.43 24.26 19.07
N VAL A 209 20.02 23.59 18.06
CA VAL A 209 21.20 22.72 18.21
C VAL A 209 22.16 22.98 17.03
N PRO A 210 23.50 23.00 17.22
CA PRO A 210 24.44 23.37 16.15
C PRO A 210 24.30 22.48 14.91
N PRO A 211 24.56 23.02 13.70
CA PRO A 211 24.36 22.30 12.45
C PRO A 211 25.37 21.15 12.34
N GLY A 212 24.86 19.93 12.45
CA GLY A 212 25.57 18.70 12.11
C GLY A 212 24.67 17.87 11.20
N PHE A 213 25.04 17.76 9.91
CA PHE A 213 24.51 16.68 9.09
C PHE A 213 25.15 15.39 9.62
N HIS A 214 24.38 14.61 10.38
CA HIS A 214 24.81 13.28 10.80
C HIS A 214 24.42 12.29 9.71
N ASP A 215 25.42 11.76 8.99
CA ASP A 215 25.22 10.75 7.93
C ASP A 215 24.33 9.59 8.40
N GLU A 216 24.46 9.21 9.69
CA GLU A 216 23.66 8.19 10.35
C GLU A 216 22.15 8.51 10.36
N GLU A 217 21.77 9.76 10.64
CA GLU A 217 20.36 10.19 10.61
C GLU A 217 19.78 10.12 9.19
N PHE A 218 20.55 10.50 8.18
CA PHE A 218 20.10 10.40 6.79
C PHE A 218 19.96 8.94 6.33
N ILE A 219 20.86 8.05 6.77
CA ILE A 219 20.75 6.61 6.51
C ILE A 219 19.47 6.04 7.13
N GLU A 220 19.14 6.40 8.37
CA GLU A 220 17.89 6.00 9.02
C GLU A 220 16.66 6.51 8.28
N PHE A 221 16.67 7.79 7.89
CA PHE A 221 15.63 8.40 7.06
C PHE A 221 15.45 7.63 5.74
N LYS A 222 16.55 7.35 5.04
CA LYS A 222 16.56 6.59 3.79
C LYS A 222 15.96 5.19 3.98
N ASN A 223 16.32 4.51 5.07
CA ASN A 223 15.77 3.20 5.41
C ASN A 223 14.25 3.27 5.67
N ALA A 224 13.77 4.29 6.37
CA ALA A 224 12.34 4.51 6.59
C ALA A 224 11.58 4.74 5.27
N VAL A 225 12.13 5.54 4.35
CA VAL A 225 11.53 5.77 3.02
C VAL A 225 11.57 4.51 2.16
N ASN A 226 12.61 3.69 2.26
CA ASN A 226 12.67 2.40 1.58
C ASN A 226 11.59 1.44 2.08
N HIS A 227 11.33 1.38 3.39
CA HIS A 227 10.21 0.61 3.93
C HIS A 227 8.86 1.13 3.44
N LEU A 228 8.66 2.46 3.42
CA LEU A 228 7.48 3.10 2.83
C LEU A 228 7.26 2.66 1.38
N LYS A 229 8.31 2.67 0.54
CA LYS A 229 8.25 2.23 -0.86
C LYS A 229 7.89 0.74 -0.98
N GLN A 230 8.43 -0.11 -0.11
CA GLN A 230 8.07 -1.54 -0.06
C GLN A 230 6.59 -1.75 0.27
N ASP A 231 6.06 -1.00 1.25
CA ASP A 231 4.65 -1.10 1.65
C ASP A 231 3.70 -0.60 0.57
N ILE A 232 4.04 0.49 -0.13
CA ILE A 232 3.30 0.99 -1.29
C ILE A 232 3.25 -0.07 -2.40
N ASN A 233 4.40 -0.67 -2.71
CA ASN A 233 4.49 -1.70 -3.74
C ASN A 233 3.65 -2.93 -3.36
N ALA A 234 3.75 -3.39 -2.11
CA ALA A 234 2.94 -4.50 -1.61
C ALA A 234 1.43 -4.20 -1.71
N ALA A 235 1.01 -2.99 -1.34
CA ALA A 235 -0.39 -2.55 -1.46
C ALA A 235 -0.89 -2.55 -2.90
N THR A 236 -0.07 -2.05 -3.83
CA THR A 236 -0.38 -1.96 -5.25
C THR A 236 -0.56 -3.34 -5.87
N GLN A 237 0.32 -4.29 -5.52
CA GLN A 237 0.21 -5.67 -5.98
C GLN A 237 -1.06 -6.35 -5.46
N LEU A 238 -1.42 -6.11 -4.19
CA LEU A 238 -2.68 -6.63 -3.62
C LEU A 238 -3.93 -6.04 -4.32
N LYS A 239 -3.94 -4.73 -4.63
CA LYS A 239 -5.03 -4.10 -5.40
C LYS A 239 -5.16 -4.72 -6.80
N LYS A 240 -4.03 -4.94 -7.51
CA LYS A 240 -4.02 -5.62 -8.83
C LYS A 240 -4.55 -7.05 -8.76
N GLN A 241 -4.14 -7.83 -7.77
CA GLN A 241 -4.61 -9.21 -7.57
C GLN A 241 -6.11 -9.27 -7.28
N ARG A 242 -6.63 -8.39 -6.41
CA ARG A 242 -8.07 -8.30 -6.12
C ARG A 242 -8.87 -7.89 -7.35
N GLY A 243 -8.43 -6.85 -8.08
CA GLY A 243 -9.10 -6.40 -9.31
C GLY A 243 -9.11 -7.47 -10.41
N GLY A 244 -8.03 -8.25 -10.56
CA GLY A 244 -7.96 -9.37 -11.48
C GLY A 244 -8.95 -10.49 -11.13
N ASN A 245 -9.06 -10.84 -9.84
CA ASN A 245 -10.03 -11.83 -9.37
C ASN A 245 -11.48 -11.35 -9.60
N THR A 246 -11.80 -10.09 -9.32
CA THR A 246 -13.15 -9.54 -9.55
C THR A 246 -13.52 -9.57 -11.03
N LYS A 247 -12.60 -9.17 -11.94
CA LYS A 247 -12.83 -9.25 -13.39
C LYS A 247 -13.08 -10.68 -13.85
N LYS A 248 -12.34 -11.66 -13.31
CA LYS A 248 -12.52 -13.07 -13.64
C LYS A 248 -13.89 -13.60 -13.19
N ILE A 249 -14.35 -13.21 -12.01
CA ILE A 249 -15.68 -13.57 -11.50
C ILE A 249 -16.79 -12.97 -12.37
N VAL A 250 -16.66 -11.70 -12.77
CA VAL A 250 -17.63 -11.04 -13.66
C VAL A 250 -17.66 -11.71 -15.04
N LEU A 251 -16.51 -12.09 -15.60
CA LEU A 251 -16.47 -12.83 -16.86
C LEU A 251 -17.19 -14.19 -16.76
N ILE A 252 -16.93 -14.95 -15.69
CA ILE A 252 -17.59 -16.24 -15.44
C ILE A 252 -19.11 -16.05 -15.28
N ALA A 253 -19.54 -14.97 -14.64
CA ALA A 253 -20.96 -14.66 -14.50
C ALA A 253 -21.62 -14.31 -15.84
N LEU A 254 -20.95 -13.51 -16.68
CA LEU A 254 -21.43 -13.14 -18.02
C LEU A 254 -21.50 -14.37 -18.95
N ASP A 255 -20.50 -15.24 -18.93
CA ASP A 255 -20.50 -16.48 -19.72
C ASP A 255 -21.65 -17.42 -19.31
N LYS A 256 -21.94 -17.51 -18.00
CA LYS A 256 -23.08 -18.29 -17.50
C LYS A 256 -24.43 -17.69 -17.92
N ILE A 257 -24.58 -16.37 -17.89
CA ILE A 257 -25.79 -15.70 -18.36
C ILE A 257 -25.99 -15.95 -19.85
N ASN A 258 -24.92 -15.87 -20.65
CA ASN A 258 -24.99 -16.09 -22.09
C ASN A 258 -25.35 -17.55 -22.44
N TRP A 259 -24.83 -18.52 -21.68
CA TRP A 259 -25.21 -19.93 -21.82
C TRP A 259 -26.68 -20.20 -21.50
N VAL A 260 -27.23 -19.54 -20.47
CA VAL A 260 -28.66 -19.65 -20.12
C VAL A 260 -29.53 -19.05 -21.22
N ILE A 261 -29.17 -17.88 -21.76
CA ILE A 261 -29.91 -17.24 -22.86
C ILE A 261 -29.93 -18.14 -24.11
N HIS A 262 -28.80 -18.75 -24.47
CA HIS A 262 -28.73 -19.68 -25.60
C HIS A 262 -29.50 -20.99 -25.36
N SER A 263 -29.57 -21.49 -24.13
CA SER A 263 -30.32 -22.73 -23.80
C SER A 263 -31.83 -22.55 -23.74
N VAL A 264 -32.33 -21.32 -23.57
CA VAL A 264 -33.78 -21.01 -23.55
C VAL A 264 -34.30 -20.64 -24.95
N ALA A 265 -33.40 -20.34 -25.89
CA ALA A 265 -33.72 -19.98 -27.27
C ALA A 265 -33.64 -21.17 -28.26
N SER A 266 -33.40 -22.40 -27.79
CA SER A 266 -33.53 -23.67 -28.54
C SER A 266 -34.66 -24.50 -27.97
#